data_AF-A0A254T9T5-F1
#
_entry.id   AF-A0A254T9T5-F1
#
_cell.length_a   1.000
_cell.length_b   1.000
_cell.length_c   1.000
_cell.angle_alpha   90.00
_cell.angle_beta   90.00
_cell.angle_gamma   90.00
#
_symmetry.space_group_name_H-M   'P 1'
#
loop_
_entity.id
_entity.type
_entity.pdbx_description
1 polymer ?
#
loop_
_entity_poly.entity_id
_entity_poly.type
_entity_poly.pdbx_seq_one_letter_code
_entity_poly.pdbx_strand_id
1 'polypeptide(L)' 'MDQAIKATFERRGMAVHDALPVGLTDEFAHDASRQALWLTFLKKNEFPPEPLAAVVGRLSAALAPAVNAAAR' A
#
# COMPACT_ATOMS: atom_id res chain seq x y z
N MET A 1 -11.95 4.03 -14.68
CA MET A 1 -11.61 3.57 -13.31
C MET A 1 -10.64 4.52 -12.61
N ASP A 2 -9.79 5.23 -13.34
CA ASP A 2 -8.76 6.15 -12.80
C ASP A 2 -9.29 7.32 -11.97
N GLN A 3 -10.52 7.77 -12.22
CA GLN A 3 -11.09 8.95 -11.58
C GLN A 3 -11.43 8.74 -10.09
N ALA A 4 -11.77 7.51 -9.69
CA ALA A 4 -12.15 7.19 -8.31
C ALA A 4 -10.94 7.16 -7.36
N ILE A 5 -9.78 6.72 -7.86
CA ILE A 5 -8.52 6.75 -7.12
C ILE A 5 -8.13 8.21 -6.86
N LYS A 6 -8.08 9.04 -7.91
CA LYS A 6 -7.72 10.46 -7.80
C LYS A 6 -8.60 11.23 -6.81
N ALA A 7 -9.92 11.05 -6.88
CA ALA A 7 -10.88 11.71 -5.98
C ALA A 7 -10.74 11.28 -4.51
N THR A 8 -10.25 10.07 -4.23
CA THR A 8 -10.05 9.59 -2.85
C THR A 8 -8.83 10.24 -2.20
N PHE A 9 -7.78 10.50 -2.98
CA PHE A 9 -6.59 11.20 -2.51
C PHE A 9 -6.86 12.70 -2.27
N GLU A 10 -7.51 13.39 -3.21
CA GLU A 10 -7.82 14.83 -3.10
C GLU A 10 -8.75 15.15 -1.91
N ARG A 11 -9.75 14.31 -1.62
CA ARG A 11 -10.75 14.58 -0.56
C ARG A 11 -10.18 14.54 0.86
N ARG A 12 -8.98 13.97 1.08
CA ARG A 12 -8.37 13.85 2.42
C ARG A 12 -7.34 14.94 2.74
N GLY A 13 -7.11 15.91 1.84
CA GLY A 13 -6.12 16.98 2.07
C GLY A 13 -4.67 16.46 2.16
N MET A 14 -4.43 15.23 1.73
CA MET A 14 -3.10 14.69 1.54
C MET A 14 -2.80 14.95 0.08
N ALA A 15 -2.04 16.02 -0.20
CA ALA A 15 -1.48 16.20 -1.54
C ALA A 15 -0.93 14.83 -1.97
N VAL A 16 -1.29 14.39 -3.18
CA VAL A 16 -0.61 13.27 -3.81
C VAL A 16 0.81 13.76 -3.99
N HIS A 17 1.64 13.63 -2.95
CA HIS A 17 3.05 13.86 -3.07
C HIS A 17 3.52 12.86 -4.11
N ASP A 18 4.37 13.31 -5.03
CA ASP A 18 5.00 12.53 -6.12
C ASP A 18 5.80 11.30 -5.64
N ALA A 19 5.67 10.94 -4.37
CA ALA A 19 6.33 9.83 -3.71
C ALA A 19 5.34 8.67 -3.50
N LEU A 20 5.85 7.46 -3.74
CA LEU A 20 5.17 6.21 -3.41
C LEU A 20 4.55 6.27 -1.99
N PRO A 21 3.26 5.95 -1.81
CA PRO A 21 2.65 5.94 -0.49
C PRO A 21 3.46 5.09 0.49
N VAL A 22 3.66 5.57 1.73
CA VAL A 22 4.50 4.89 2.73
C VAL A 22 4.14 3.41 2.93
N GLY A 23 2.86 3.05 2.83
CA GLY A 23 2.40 1.65 2.95
C GLY A 23 2.79 0.74 1.78
N LEU A 24 3.40 1.28 0.74
CA LEU A 24 3.84 0.59 -0.47
C LEU A 24 5.37 0.52 -0.60
N THR A 25 6.11 1.04 0.38
CA THR A 25 7.58 1.03 0.34
C THR A 25 8.16 -0.26 0.93
N ASP A 26 9.41 -0.55 0.54
CA ASP A 26 10.14 -1.70 1.08
C ASP A 26 10.43 -1.54 2.58
N GLU A 27 10.70 -0.31 3.05
CA GLU A 27 10.93 -0.05 4.47
C GLU A 27 9.69 -0.40 5.31
N PHE A 28 8.48 -0.05 4.83
CA PHE A 28 7.24 -0.42 5.51
C PHE A 28 7.01 -1.93 5.52
N ALA A 29 7.29 -2.61 4.40
CA ALA A 29 7.13 -4.06 4.26
C ALA A 29 8.06 -4.89 5.16
N HIS A 30 9.26 -4.36 5.44
CA HIS A 30 10.30 -5.04 6.21
C HIS A 30 10.40 -4.57 7.67
N ASP A 31 9.62 -3.57 8.08
CA ASP A 31 9.53 -3.16 9.48
C ASP A 31 8.94 -4.29 10.35
N ALA A 32 9.69 -4.68 11.39
CA ALA A 32 9.33 -5.79 12.26
C ALA A 32 7.99 -5.57 12.99
N SER A 33 7.68 -4.33 13.38
CA SER A 33 6.41 -4.00 14.04
C SER A 33 5.22 -4.13 13.09
N ARG A 34 5.39 -3.77 11.81
CA ARG A 34 4.38 -3.93 10.77
C ARG A 34 4.13 -5.39 10.44
N GLN A 35 5.17 -6.20 10.36
CA GLN A 35 5.04 -7.65 10.15
C GLN A 35 4.31 -8.32 11.32
N ALA A 36 4.64 -7.96 12.56
CA ALA A 36 3.96 -8.50 13.74
C ALA A 36 2.46 -8.12 13.76
N LEU A 37 2.13 -6.86 13.44
CA LEU A 37 0.75 -6.41 13.33
C LEU A 37 0.00 -7.15 12.22
N TRP A 38 0.63 -7.34 11.06
CA TRP A 38 0.05 -8.06 9.93
C TRP A 38 -0.24 -9.53 10.26
N LEU A 39 0.70 -10.23 10.89
CA LEU A 39 0.49 -11.62 11.32
C LEU A 39 -0.64 -11.72 12.35
N THR A 40 -0.74 -10.74 13.25
CA THR A 40 -1.85 -10.67 14.21
C THR A 40 -3.18 -10.45 13.51
N PHE A 41 -3.22 -9.54 12.52
CA PHE A 41 -4.39 -9.31 11.69
C PHE A 41 -4.83 -10.58 10.95
N LEU A 42 -3.91 -11.30 10.30
CA LEU A 42 -4.22 -12.56 9.60
C LEU A 42 -4.80 -13.60 10.56
N LYS A 43 -4.15 -13.82 11.71
CA LYS A 43 -4.62 -14.77 12.72
C LYS A 43 -6.02 -14.46 13.21
N LYS A 44 -6.32 -13.19 13.50
CA LYS A 44 -7.64 -12.77 14.00
C LYS A 44 -8.76 -12.93 12.96
N ASN A 45 -8.42 -12.99 11.68
CA ASN A 45 -9.37 -13.16 10.58
C ASN A 45 -9.27 -14.54 9.93
N GLU A 46 -8.58 -15.49 10.56
CA GLU A 46 -8.41 -16.88 10.09
C GLU A 46 -7.85 -17.00 8.66
N PHE A 47 -7.06 -16.02 8.23
CA PHE A 47 -6.40 -16.07 6.94
C PHE A 47 -5.09 -16.87 7.00
N PRO A 48 -4.71 -17.55 5.91
CA PRO A 48 -3.42 -18.19 5.79
C PRO A 48 -2.28 -17.18 6.03
N PRO A 49 -1.19 -17.59 6.70
CA PRO A 49 -0.05 -16.71 6.90
C PRO A 49 0.59 -16.36 5.56
N GLU A 50 0.64 -15.06 5.26
CA GLU A 50 1.31 -14.52 4.09
C GLU A 50 2.25 -13.40 4.53
N PRO A 51 3.51 -13.34 4.07
CA PRO A 51 4.42 -12.27 4.44
C PRO A 51 3.93 -10.90 3.98
N LEU A 52 4.02 -9.89 4.85
CA LEU A 52 3.61 -8.52 4.52
C LEU A 52 4.32 -8.00 3.25
N ALA A 53 5.62 -8.28 3.13
CA ALA A 53 6.41 -7.88 1.98
C ALA A 53 5.91 -8.45 0.65
N ALA A 54 5.39 -9.68 0.65
CA ALA A 54 4.83 -10.27 -0.57
C ALA A 54 3.56 -9.53 -1.03
N VAL A 55 2.68 -9.18 -0.09
CA VAL A 55 1.45 -8.42 -0.38
C VAL A 55 1.78 -7.02 -0.85
N VAL A 56 2.65 -6.32 -0.11
CA VAL A 56 3.09 -4.96 -0.45
C VAL A 56 3.73 -4.94 -1.84
N GLY A 57 4.64 -5.87 -2.14
CA GLY A 57 5.27 -5.95 -3.46
C GLY A 57 4.27 -6.15 -4.61
N ARG A 58 3.25 -7.02 -4.42
CA ARG A 58 2.19 -7.20 -5.42
C ARG A 58 1.36 -5.93 -5.62
N LEU A 59 1.00 -5.24 -4.53
CA LEU A 59 0.23 -4.00 -4.59
C LEU A 59 1.04 -2.87 -5.26
N SER A 60 2.31 -2.72 -4.90
CA SER A 60 3.20 -1.71 -5.49
C SER A 60 3.37 -1.93 -6.99
N ALA A 61 3.60 -3.17 -7.44
CA ALA A 61 3.71 -3.49 -8.85
C ALA A 61 2.42 -3.21 -9.63
N ALA A 62 1.26 -3.57 -9.07
CA ALA A 62 -0.04 -3.35 -9.70
C ALA A 62 -0.42 -1.87 -9.78
N LEU A 63 -0.02 -1.06 -8.80
CA LEU A 63 -0.37 0.36 -8.70
C LEU A 63 0.65 1.29 -9.37
N ALA A 64 1.86 0.83 -9.65
CA ALA A 64 2.92 1.63 -10.28
C ALA A 64 2.45 2.37 -11.57
N PRO A 65 1.68 1.76 -12.49
CA PRO A 65 1.20 2.49 -13.67
C PRO A 65 0.28 3.66 -13.33
N ALA A 66 -0.62 3.48 -12.35
CA ALA A 66 -1.56 4.51 -11.93
C ALA A 66 -0.87 5.65 -11.16
N VAL A 67 0.10 5.31 -10.30
CA VAL A 67 0.93 6.29 -9.59
C VAL A 67 1.74 7.13 -10.59
N ASN A 68 2.39 6.49 -11.55
CA ASN A 68 3.15 7.18 -12.61
C ASN A 68 2.28 8.07 -13.50
N ALA A 69 1.02 7.68 -13.76
CA ALA A 69 0.08 8.47 -14.52
C ALA A 69 -0.46 9.68 -13.74
N ALA A 70 -0.56 9.58 -12.41
CA ALA A 70 -1.02 10.65 -11.54
C ALA A 70 0.06 11.69 -11.23
N ALA A 71 1.34 11.32 -11.34
CA ALA A 71 2.50 12.19 -11.13
C ALA A 71 2.92 13.00 -12.39
N ARG A 72 2.10 12.97 -13.46
CA ARG A 72 2.27 13.76 -14.69
C ARG A 72 1.13 14.77 -14.83
#